data_AF-A0A8J5B5S2-F1
#
_entry.id   AF-A0A8J5B5S2-F1
#
_cell.length_a   1.000
_cell.length_b   1.000
_cell.length_c   1.000
_cell.angle_alpha   90.00
_cell.angle_beta   90.00
_cell.angle_gamma   90.00
#
_symmetry.space_group_name_H-M   'P 1'
#
loop_
_entity.id
_entity.type
_entity.pdbx_description
1 polymer ?
#
loop_
_entity_poly.entity_id
_entity_poly.type
_entity_poly.pdbx_seq_one_letter_code
_entity_poly.pdbx_strand_id
1 'polypeptide(L)'
;MSGQITTSVEPVVNPSDPSNPSLDIPGALTYLKIQINRLGTLARGYNVLHLQYDQMPEPARTELATIARRILISGQHLVKQLGLEHPLTQELTNMIHMVGQRVTGEVVSEVAQE
;
A
#
# COMPACT_ATOMS: atom_id res chain seq x y z
N MET A 1 -54.57 -3.98 -34.67
CA MET A 1 -53.73 -2.97 -33.98
C MET A 1 -53.06 -3.67 -32.82
N SER A 2 -51.79 -4.03 -32.94
CA SER A 2 -51.02 -4.68 -31.86
C SER A 2 -49.77 -3.83 -31.62
N GLY A 3 -49.74 -3.11 -30.51
CA GLY A 3 -48.58 -2.34 -30.08
C GLY A 3 -47.50 -3.29 -29.56
N GLN A 4 -46.32 -3.26 -30.17
CA GLN A 4 -45.12 -3.87 -29.60
C GLN A 4 -44.56 -2.91 -28.56
N ILE A 5 -44.46 -3.37 -27.32
CA ILE A 5 -43.79 -2.67 -26.22
C ILE A 5 -42.30 -2.97 -26.38
N THR A 6 -41.51 -1.97 -26.79
CA THR A 6 -40.05 -2.02 -26.73
C THR A 6 -39.62 -1.67 -25.30
N THR A 7 -39.53 -2.65 -24.41
CA THR A 7 -38.81 -2.47 -23.15
C THR A 7 -37.31 -2.48 -23.46
N SER A 8 -36.72 -1.29 -23.56
CA SER A 8 -35.27 -1.12 -23.49
C SER A 8 -34.80 -1.66 -22.15
N VAL A 9 -34.19 -2.84 -22.16
CA VAL A 9 -33.52 -3.39 -20.99
C VAL A 9 -32.31 -2.50 -20.74
N GLU A 10 -32.37 -1.63 -19.73
CA GLU A 10 -31.18 -1.03 -19.15
C GLU A 10 -30.21 -2.17 -18.82
N PRO A 11 -28.91 -2.07 -19.15
CA PRO A 11 -27.98 -3.15 -18.86
C PRO A 11 -27.94 -3.34 -17.33
N VAL A 12 -28.58 -4.40 -16.86
CA VAL A 12 -28.47 -4.88 -15.49
C VAL A 12 -26.98 -5.16 -15.29
N VAL A 13 -26.29 -4.25 -14.60
CA VAL A 13 -24.91 -4.45 -14.16
C VAL A 13 -24.93 -5.71 -13.32
N ASN A 14 -24.48 -6.81 -13.90
CA ASN A 14 -24.43 -8.09 -13.24
C ASN A 14 -23.31 -7.99 -12.18
N PRO A 15 -23.60 -8.04 -10.87
CA PRO A 15 -22.60 -7.89 -9.83
C PRO A 15 -21.61 -9.08 -9.74
N SER A 16 -21.66 -9.99 -10.72
CA SER A 16 -20.99 -11.29 -10.71
C SER A 16 -19.90 -11.41 -11.77
N ASP A 17 -19.42 -10.29 -12.36
CA ASP A 17 -18.30 -10.33 -13.31
C ASP A 17 -16.98 -10.62 -12.55
N PRO A 18 -16.43 -11.85 -12.60
CA PRO A 18 -15.24 -12.23 -11.85
C PRO A 18 -13.96 -11.65 -12.46
N SER A 19 -14.10 -10.96 -13.60
CA SER A 19 -13.03 -10.30 -14.36
C SER A 19 -12.64 -8.94 -13.77
N ASN A 20 -13.46 -8.39 -12.88
CA ASN A 20 -13.20 -7.13 -12.20
C ASN A 20 -13.35 -7.38 -10.69
N PRO A 21 -12.33 -7.94 -10.02
CA PRO A 21 -12.35 -8.00 -8.57
C PRO A 21 -12.47 -6.56 -8.10
N SER A 22 -13.66 -6.18 -7.63
CA SER A 22 -13.91 -4.91 -6.98
C SER A 22 -12.85 -4.76 -5.90
N LEU A 23 -11.83 -3.97 -6.20
CA LEU A 23 -10.69 -3.80 -5.34
C LEU A 23 -11.23 -3.14 -4.07
N ASP A 24 -11.21 -3.87 -2.96
CA ASP A 24 -11.57 -3.32 -1.65
C ASP A 24 -10.49 -2.31 -1.23
N ILE A 25 -10.62 -1.08 -1.75
CA ILE A 25 -9.68 0.01 -1.49
C ILE A 25 -9.60 0.31 0.01
N PRO A 26 -10.70 0.41 0.77
CA PRO A 26 -10.65 0.57 2.23
C PRO A 26 -9.89 -0.56 2.93
N GLY A 27 -10.16 -1.83 2.58
CA GLY A 27 -9.47 -2.97 3.15
C GLY A 27 -7.98 -2.99 2.82
N ALA A 28 -7.62 -2.69 1.58
CA ALA A 28 -6.23 -2.65 1.12
C ALA A 28 -5.43 -1.52 1.79
N LEU A 29 -6.03 -0.34 1.98
CA LEU A 29 -5.43 0.76 2.74
C LEU A 29 -5.23 0.40 4.21
N THR A 30 -6.23 -0.22 4.82
CA THR A 30 -6.15 -0.67 6.23
C THR A 30 -5.01 -1.67 6.40
N TYR A 31 -4.91 -2.64 5.48
CA TYR A 31 -3.81 -3.60 5.46
C TYR A 31 -2.44 -2.91 5.34
N LEU A 32 -2.28 -1.96 4.41
CA LEU A 32 -1.03 -1.21 4.23
C LEU A 32 -0.62 -0.45 5.49
N LYS A 33 -1.56 0.23 6.14
CA LYS A 33 -1.32 0.95 7.41
C LYS A 33 -0.84 0.00 8.51
N ILE A 34 -1.44 -1.19 8.62
CA ILE A 34 -1.01 -2.23 9.57
C ILE A 34 0.43 -2.67 9.27
N GLN A 35 0.76 -2.94 7.99
CA GLN A 35 2.11 -3.37 7.62
C GLN A 35 3.16 -2.28 7.89
N ILE A 36 2.87 -1.01 7.61
CA ILE A 36 3.78 0.11 7.89
C ILE A 36 4.03 0.28 9.39
N ASN A 37 2.99 0.11 10.21
CA ASN A 37 3.14 0.14 11.67
C ASN A 37 3.98 -1.04 12.16
N ARG A 38 3.76 -2.25 11.64
CA ARG A 38 4.57 -3.43 11.97
C ARG A 38 6.03 -3.22 11.57
N LEU A 39 6.29 -2.70 10.37
CA LEU A 39 7.63 -2.37 9.89
C LEU A 39 8.33 -1.39 10.85
N GLY A 40 7.65 -0.30 11.23
CA GLY A 40 8.20 0.71 12.13
C GLY A 40 8.45 0.19 13.55
N THR A 41 7.60 -0.69 14.08
CA THR A 41 7.80 -1.30 15.40
C THR A 41 8.98 -2.27 15.40
N LEU A 42 9.10 -3.12 14.38
CA LEU A 42 10.25 -4.03 14.24
C LEU A 42 11.55 -3.24 14.08
N ALA A 43 11.59 -2.28 13.14
CA ALA A 43 12.79 -1.48 12.91
C ALA A 43 13.24 -0.71 14.17
N ARG A 44 12.29 -0.12 14.93
CA ARG A 44 12.61 0.54 16.21
C ARG A 44 13.18 -0.42 17.25
N GLY A 45 12.63 -1.64 17.34
CA GLY A 45 13.13 -2.66 18.27
C GLY A 45 14.62 -2.96 18.05
N TYR A 46 15.05 -3.05 16.78
CA TYR A 46 16.46 -3.28 16.44
C TYR A 46 17.33 -2.01 16.50
N ASN A 47 16.75 -0.84 16.24
CA ASN A 47 17.46 0.44 16.42
C ASN A 47 17.78 0.72 17.91
N VAL A 48 16.90 0.35 18.84
CA VAL A 48 17.18 0.40 20.29
C VAL A 48 18.38 -0.48 20.67
N LEU A 49 18.56 -1.60 19.96
CA LEU A 49 19.73 -2.47 20.13
C LEU A 49 20.98 -1.96 19.39
N HIS A 50 20.92 -0.77 18.76
CA HIS A 50 21.98 -0.17 17.95
C HIS A 50 22.47 -1.08 16.80
N LEU A 51 21.63 -2.03 16.37
CA LEU A 51 21.97 -2.94 15.28
C LEU A 51 21.61 -2.26 13.95
N GLN A 52 22.61 -2.07 13.10
CA GLN A 52 22.40 -1.72 11.70
C GLN A 52 21.69 -2.86 10.96
N TYR A 53 21.03 -2.56 9.83
CA TYR A 53 20.24 -3.56 9.10
C TYR A 53 21.06 -4.82 8.74
N ASP A 54 22.32 -4.66 8.34
CA ASP A 54 23.26 -5.74 8.05
C ASP A 54 23.67 -6.54 9.31
N GLN A 55 23.61 -5.93 10.49
CA GLN A 55 23.91 -6.56 11.78
C GLN A 55 22.70 -7.27 12.40
N MET A 56 21.50 -7.06 11.87
CA MET A 56 20.29 -7.73 12.36
C MET A 56 20.36 -9.25 12.09
N PRO A 57 19.80 -10.09 12.98
CA PRO A 57 19.67 -11.53 12.73
C PRO A 57 18.93 -11.80 11.42
N GLU A 58 19.33 -12.84 10.69
CA GLU A 58 18.72 -13.20 9.40
C GLU A 58 17.18 -13.31 9.43
N PRO A 59 16.54 -13.91 10.46
CA PRO A 59 15.08 -13.95 10.53
C PRO A 59 14.46 -12.55 10.59
N ALA A 60 15.08 -11.62 11.32
CA ALA A 60 14.61 -10.25 11.46
C ALA A 60 14.76 -9.46 10.16
N ARG A 61 15.90 -9.58 9.48
CA ARG A 61 16.12 -8.96 8.16
C ARG A 61 15.13 -9.47 7.14
N THR A 62 14.91 -10.78 7.12
CA THR A 62 13.96 -11.44 6.21
C THR A 62 12.54 -10.97 6.46
N GLU A 63 12.13 -10.85 7.72
CA GLU A 63 10.81 -10.33 8.08
C GLU A 63 10.63 -8.87 7.67
N LEU A 64 11.60 -7.99 7.98
CA LEU A 64 11.58 -6.59 7.57
C LEU A 64 11.52 -6.44 6.04
N ALA A 65 12.37 -7.18 5.31
CA ALA A 65 12.37 -7.18 3.85
C ALA A 65 11.05 -7.69 3.27
N THR A 66 10.45 -8.71 3.88
CA THR A 66 9.16 -9.25 3.45
C THR A 66 8.03 -8.25 3.63
N ILE A 67 7.97 -7.57 4.77
CA ILE A 67 6.96 -6.54 5.04
C ILE A 67 7.16 -5.35 4.11
N ALA A 68 8.40 -4.88 3.94
CA ALA A 68 8.74 -3.79 3.03
C ALA A 68 8.31 -4.11 1.59
N ARG A 69 8.67 -5.30 1.08
CA ARG A 69 8.28 -5.74 -0.28
C ARG A 69 6.76 -5.79 -0.44
N ARG A 70 6.01 -6.27 0.56
CA ARG A 70 4.54 -6.30 0.51
C ARG A 70 3.94 -4.90 0.41
N ILE A 71 4.45 -3.93 1.20
CA ILE A 71 3.99 -2.54 1.13
C ILE A 71 4.28 -1.94 -0.24
N LEU A 72 5.48 -2.17 -0.80
CA LEU A 72 5.85 -1.66 -2.11
C LEU A 72 4.95 -2.22 -3.22
N ILE A 73 4.78 -3.54 -3.30
CA ILE A 73 3.98 -4.18 -4.34
C ILE A 73 2.50 -3.77 -4.23
N SER A 74 1.92 -3.87 -3.04
CA SER A 74 0.51 -3.55 -2.83
C SER A 74 0.25 -2.05 -3.00
N GLY A 75 1.12 -1.18 -2.48
CA GLY A 75 1.00 0.27 -2.65
C GLY A 75 1.09 0.70 -4.11
N GLN A 76 2.08 0.21 -4.85
CA GLN A 76 2.23 0.52 -6.28
C GLN A 76 1.04 0.00 -7.11
N HIS A 77 0.52 -1.18 -6.76
CA HIS A 77 -0.67 -1.72 -7.41
C HIS A 77 -1.89 -0.81 -7.20
N LEU A 78 -2.12 -0.34 -5.96
CA LEU A 78 -3.22 0.58 -5.65
C LEU A 78 -3.06 1.94 -6.36
N VAL A 79 -1.85 2.51 -6.38
CA VAL A 79 -1.57 3.76 -7.09
C VAL A 79 -1.89 3.62 -8.59
N LYS A 80 -1.52 2.49 -9.21
CA LYS A 80 -1.82 2.22 -10.61
C LYS A 80 -3.33 2.06 -10.89
N GLN A 81 -4.07 1.44 -9.96
CA GLN A 81 -5.51 1.24 -10.05
C GLN A 81 -6.29 2.54 -9.88
N LEU A 82 -5.90 3.37 -8.92
CA LEU A 82 -6.60 4.62 -8.58
C LEU A 82 -6.28 5.77 -9.54
N GLY A 83 -5.08 5.80 -10.11
CA GLY A 83 -4.60 6.88 -10.96
C GLY A 83 -4.03 8.07 -10.18
N LEU A 84 -3.30 8.94 -10.87
CA LEU A 84 -2.53 10.04 -10.25
C LEU A 84 -3.41 11.14 -9.64
N GLU A 85 -4.63 11.32 -10.14
CA GLU A 85 -5.55 12.36 -9.68
C GLU A 85 -6.38 11.95 -8.46
N HIS A 86 -6.32 10.68 -8.06
CA HIS A 86 -7.08 10.19 -6.92
C HIS A 86 -6.48 10.72 -5.60
N PRO A 87 -7.29 11.26 -4.66
CA PRO A 87 -6.78 11.86 -3.41
C PRO A 87 -5.95 10.90 -2.56
N LEU A 88 -6.26 9.60 -2.62
CA LEU A 88 -5.52 8.55 -1.90
C LEU A 88 -4.15 8.22 -2.52
N THR A 89 -3.87 8.62 -3.76
CA THR A 89 -2.61 8.31 -4.45
C THR A 89 -1.42 9.01 -3.80
N GLN A 90 -1.62 10.24 -3.30
CA GLN A 90 -0.58 10.93 -2.53
C GLN A 90 -0.31 10.21 -1.19
N GLU A 91 -1.37 9.78 -0.50
CA GLU A 91 -1.25 9.05 0.77
C GLU A 91 -0.49 7.72 0.56
N LEU A 92 -0.82 6.98 -0.50
CA LEU A 92 -0.14 5.74 -0.89
C LEU A 92 1.33 5.97 -1.25
N THR A 93 1.62 7.00 -2.04
CA THR A 93 2.99 7.37 -2.39
C THR A 93 3.81 7.72 -1.14
N ASN A 94 3.25 8.50 -0.22
CA ASN A 94 3.90 8.82 1.05
C ASN A 94 4.16 7.56 1.89
N MET A 95 3.17 6.66 1.96
CA MET A 95 3.29 5.36 2.63
C MET A 95 4.41 4.50 2.05
N ILE A 96 4.57 4.47 0.73
CA ILE A 96 5.66 3.78 0.01
C ILE A 96 7.02 4.42 0.36
N HIS A 97 7.13 5.74 0.34
CA HIS A 97 8.38 6.45 0.66
C HIS A 97 8.86 6.20 2.10
N MET A 98 7.93 6.13 3.06
CA MET A 98 8.27 5.82 4.46
C MET A 98 8.89 4.44 4.66
N VAL A 99 8.68 3.48 3.75
CA VAL A 99 9.28 2.13 3.87
C VAL A 99 10.80 2.20 3.84
N GLY A 100 11.37 2.97 2.91
CA GLY A 100 12.82 3.12 2.76
C GLY A 100 13.46 3.74 4.00
N GLN A 101 12.88 4.84 4.48
CA GLN A 101 13.33 5.54 5.70
C GLN A 101 13.26 4.66 6.95
N ARG A 102 12.19 3.84 7.07
CA ARG A 102 12.00 2.98 8.24
C ARG A 102 12.92 1.76 8.27
N VAL A 103 13.34 1.23 7.11
CA VAL A 103 14.25 0.06 7.05
C VAL A 103 15.70 0.47 7.26
N THR A 104 16.11 1.60 6.71
CA THR A 104 17.49 2.09 6.77
C THR A 104 17.79 2.86 8.05
N GLY A 105 16.76 3.42 8.70
CA GLY A 105 16.95 4.34 9.82
C GLY A 105 17.51 5.70 9.40
N GLU A 106 17.83 5.89 8.10
CA GLU A 106 18.18 7.18 7.53
C GLU A 106 16.89 7.98 7.36
N VAL A 107 16.62 8.83 8.34
CA VAL A 107 15.79 10.01 8.11
C VAL A 107 16.59 10.89 7.16
N VAL A 108 16.10 11.06 5.93
CA VAL A 108 16.62 12.10 5.03
C VAL A 108 16.45 13.42 5.77
N SER A 109 17.54 13.91 6.35
CA SER A 109 17.59 15.23 6.97
C SER A 109 17.70 16.25 5.84
N GLU A 110 16.55 16.72 5.37
CA GLU A 110 16.40 18.05 4.77
C GLU A 110 15.61 18.83 5.83
N VAL A 111 16.08 19.89 6.48
CA VAL A 111 16.82 21.06 6.01
C VAL A 111 17.49 21.70 7.24
N ALA A 112 18.78 22.02 7.15
CA ALA A 112 19.37 23.12 7.90
C ALA A 112 20.19 23.96 6.91
N GLN A 113 19.47 24.73 6.11
CA GLN A 113 19.99 26.01 5.64
C GLN A 113 19.78 27.00 6.77
N GLU A 114 20.88 27.43 7.39
CA GLU A 114 21.13 28.81 7.83
C GLU A 114 22.62 28.98 8.16
#